data_AF-A0A3C0EUK4-F1
#
_entry.id   AF-A0A3C0EUK4-F1
#
_cell.length_a   1.000
_cell.length_b   1.000
_cell.length_c   1.000
_cell.angle_alpha   90.00
_cell.angle_beta   90.00
_cell.angle_gamma   90.00
#
_symmetry.space_group_name_H-M   'P 1'
#
loop_
_entity.id
_entity.type
_entity.pdbx_description
1 polymer ?
#
loop_
_entity_poly.entity_id
_entity_poly.type
_entity_poly.pdbx_seq_one_letter_code
_entity_poly.pdbx_strand_id
1 'polypeptide(L)'
;MSDAPLMLSISGLRGLIGQSLTPQVAAQYGTAVGQWFKTQTTKPKIVVGRDSRPSGEMIQNAFVSGLSSVGCEVVTLDIATTPGVALMIEQLNGDGG
;
A
#
# COMPACT_ATOMS: atom_id res chain seq x y z
N MET A 1 18.69 20.58 9.21
CA MET A 1 17.36 19.92 9.11
C MET A 1 17.63 18.44 9.13
N SER A 2 17.05 17.68 10.05
CA SER A 2 17.29 16.24 10.10
C SER A 2 16.46 15.60 8.98
N ASP A 3 17.10 15.36 7.84
CA ASP A 3 16.51 14.63 6.71
C ASP A 3 16.36 13.16 7.12
N ALA A 4 15.24 12.82 7.77
CA ALA A 4 14.98 11.42 8.10
C ALA A 4 14.78 10.63 6.80
N PRO A 5 15.64 9.65 6.49
CA PRO A 5 15.64 8.99 5.18
C PRO A 5 14.39 8.12 4.98
N LEU A 6 13.99 7.94 3.73
CA LEU A 6 13.01 6.93 3.34
C LEU A 6 13.62 5.54 3.59
N MET A 7 13.00 4.75 4.45
CA MET A 7 13.52 3.45 4.90
C MET A 7 12.69 2.33 4.31
N LEU A 8 13.33 1.42 3.57
CA LEU A 8 12.74 0.15 3.13
C LEU A 8 13.32 -0.97 4.00
N SER A 9 12.45 -1.77 4.62
CA SER A 9 12.83 -2.84 5.55
C SER A 9 11.92 -4.06 5.40
N ILE A 10 12.19 -5.13 6.16
CA ILE A 10 11.31 -6.30 6.24
C ILE A 10 9.88 -5.95 6.70
N SER A 11 9.69 -4.82 7.37
CA SER A 11 8.39 -4.33 7.85
C SER A 11 7.83 -3.21 6.96
N GLY A 12 8.24 -3.16 5.70
CA GLY A 12 7.73 -2.23 4.69
C GLY A 12 8.50 -0.91 4.58
N LEU A 13 7.86 0.03 3.87
CA LEU A 13 8.33 1.39 3.58
C LEU A 13 7.92 2.35 4.71
N ARG A 14 8.88 3.12 5.25
CA ARG A 14 8.65 4.09 6.32
C ARG A 14 9.35 5.42 6.03
N GLY A 15 8.72 6.52 6.41
CA GLY A 15 9.29 7.86 6.26
C GLY A 15 8.43 8.94 6.94
N LEU A 16 8.93 10.16 6.93
CA LEU A 16 8.20 11.33 7.44
C LEU A 16 7.24 11.84 6.36
N ILE A 17 5.98 12.04 6.74
CA ILE A 17 4.94 12.54 5.84
C ILE A 17 5.32 13.93 5.33
N GLY A 18 5.24 14.12 4.01
CA GLY A 18 5.55 15.38 3.34
C GLY A 18 7.05 15.67 3.18
N GLN A 19 7.92 14.77 3.67
CA GLN A 19 9.36 14.82 3.46
C GLN A 19 9.80 13.56 2.71
N SER A 20 10.21 12.51 3.44
CA SER A 20 10.65 11.26 2.82
C SER A 20 9.50 10.38 2.33
N LEU A 21 8.33 10.44 2.98
CA LEU A 21 7.12 9.73 2.54
C LEU A 21 6.10 10.74 1.99
N THR A 22 6.02 10.83 0.68
CA THR A 22 5.07 11.69 -0.04
C THR A 22 4.01 10.85 -0.76
N PRO A 23 2.86 11.43 -1.16
CA PRO A 23 1.89 10.75 -2.00
C PRO A 23 2.50 10.21 -3.30
N GLN A 24 3.43 10.96 -3.91
CA GLN A 24 4.12 10.53 -5.13
C GLN A 24 4.96 9.27 -4.89
N VAL A 25 5.69 9.22 -3.77
CA VAL A 25 6.46 8.03 -3.37
C VAL A 25 5.51 6.85 -3.10
N ALA A 26 4.38 7.07 -2.43
CA ALA A 26 3.39 6.03 -2.16
C ALA A 26 2.78 5.46 -3.46
N ALA A 27 2.44 6.31 -4.43
CA ALA A 27 1.90 5.88 -5.72
C ALA A 27 2.95 5.10 -6.56
N GLN A 28 4.20 5.55 -6.56
CA GLN A 28 5.31 4.84 -7.20
C GLN A 28 5.54 3.47 -6.56
N TYR A 29 5.49 3.40 -5.23
CA TYR A 29 5.61 2.15 -4.51
C TYR A 29 4.45 1.20 -4.82
N GLY A 30 3.21 1.70 -4.86
CA GLY A 30 2.03 0.93 -5.27
C GLY A 30 2.15 0.37 -6.69
N THR A 31 2.66 1.19 -7.62
CA THR A 31 2.95 0.76 -9.00
C THR A 31 3.95 -0.40 -9.03
N ALA A 32 5.06 -0.28 -8.28
CA ALA A 32 6.10 -1.29 -8.22
C ALA A 32 5.60 -2.61 -7.60
N VAL A 33 4.84 -2.52 -6.50
CA VAL A 33 4.21 -3.69 -5.85
C VAL A 33 3.23 -4.37 -6.81
N GLY A 34 2.37 -3.60 -7.48
CA GLY A 34 1.42 -4.15 -8.45
C GLY A 34 2.09 -4.83 -9.64
N GLN A 35 3.17 -4.25 -10.17
CA GLN A 35 3.96 -4.89 -11.24
C GLN A 35 4.59 -6.20 -10.78
N TRP A 36 5.10 -6.25 -9.55
CA TRP A 36 5.65 -7.48 -8.99
C TRP A 36 4.58 -8.57 -8.87
N PHE A 37 3.38 -8.26 -8.35
CA PHE A 37 2.29 -9.22 -8.30
C PHE A 37 1.85 -9.70 -9.69
N LYS A 38 1.91 -8.84 -10.72
CA LYS A 38 1.60 -9.25 -12.10
C LYS A 38 2.56 -10.27 -12.70
N THR A 39 3.74 -10.44 -12.12
CA THR A 39 4.64 -11.54 -12.50
C THR A 39 4.17 -12.91 -11.99
N GLN A 40 3.24 -12.93 -11.03
CA GLN A 40 2.73 -14.14 -10.38
C GLN A 40 1.28 -14.47 -10.77
N THR A 41 0.46 -13.45 -11.04
CA THR A 41 -0.94 -13.61 -11.43
C THR A 41 -1.37 -12.55 -12.45
N THR A 42 -2.30 -12.88 -13.35
CA THR A 42 -2.70 -11.99 -14.47
C THR A 42 -3.45 -10.74 -13.98
N LYS A 43 -4.30 -10.88 -12.95
CA LYS A 43 -5.10 -9.79 -12.39
C LYS A 43 -5.05 -9.85 -10.86
N PRO A 44 -3.98 -9.31 -10.24
CA PRO A 44 -3.82 -9.39 -8.79
C PRO A 44 -4.93 -8.66 -8.04
N LYS A 45 -5.48 -9.29 -7.01
CA LYS A 45 -6.40 -8.68 -6.04
C LYS A 45 -5.66 -8.33 -4.76
N ILE A 46 -5.55 -7.04 -4.43
CA ILE A 46 -4.80 -6.53 -3.28
C ILE A 46 -5.74 -5.91 -2.25
N VAL A 47 -5.61 -6.31 -0.99
CA VAL A 47 -6.43 -5.81 0.13
C VAL A 47 -5.65 -4.74 0.91
N VAL A 48 -6.13 -3.51 0.93
CA VAL A 48 -5.42 -2.37 1.52
C VAL A 48 -6.15 -1.84 2.74
N GLY A 49 -5.49 -1.81 3.89
CA GLY A 49 -5.96 -1.14 5.11
C GLY A 49 -5.00 -0.06 5.59
N ARG A 50 -5.47 0.79 6.51
CA ARG A 50 -4.67 1.81 7.20
C ARG A 50 -5.00 1.89 8.68
N ASP A 51 -4.12 2.49 9.46
CA ASP A 51 -4.43 2.89 10.83
C ASP A 51 -5.21 4.23 10.88
N SER A 52 -5.47 4.72 12.08
CA SER A 52 -6.22 5.96 12.32
C SER A 52 -5.41 7.24 12.12
N ARG A 53 -4.17 7.19 11.61
CA ARG A 53 -3.38 8.41 11.40
C ARG A 53 -4.08 9.32 10.38
N PRO A 54 -4.15 10.65 10.62
CA PRO A 54 -4.78 11.58 9.69
C PRO A 54 -4.17 11.56 8.29
N SER A 55 -2.86 11.32 8.17
CA SER A 55 -2.18 11.19 6.89
C SER A 55 -2.52 9.90 6.13
N GLY A 56 -3.18 8.94 6.78
CA GLY A 56 -3.42 7.59 6.26
C GLY A 56 -4.29 7.58 5.02
N GLU A 57 -5.37 8.37 4.98
CA GLU A 57 -6.27 8.45 3.83
C GLU A 57 -5.55 8.92 2.56
N MET A 58 -4.76 9.99 2.68
CA MET A 58 -3.94 10.52 1.58
C MET A 58 -2.94 9.49 1.05
N ILE A 59 -2.24 8.79 1.95
CA ILE A 59 -1.25 7.78 1.55
C ILE A 59 -1.93 6.54 0.96
N GLN A 60 -3.05 6.10 1.53
CA GLN A 60 -3.85 4.98 1.01
C GLN A 60 -4.31 5.28 -0.42
N ASN A 61 -4.94 6.44 -0.65
CA ASN A 61 -5.44 6.81 -1.97
C ASN A 61 -4.31 6.88 -3.01
N ALA A 62 -3.14 7.41 -2.62
CA ALA A 62 -1.99 7.46 -3.50
C ALA A 62 -1.45 6.05 -3.83
N PHE A 63 -1.28 5.18 -2.83
CA PHE A 63 -0.84 3.80 -3.02
C PHE A 63 -1.82 2.99 -3.89
N VAL A 64 -3.12 3.10 -3.62
CA VAL A 64 -4.21 2.49 -4.41
C VAL A 64 -4.16 2.97 -5.86
N SER A 65 -3.93 4.27 -6.10
CA SER A 65 -3.82 4.79 -7.47
C SER A 65 -2.69 4.13 -8.26
N GLY A 66 -1.55 3.85 -7.60
CA GLY A 66 -0.42 3.14 -8.20
C GLY A 66 -0.76 1.71 -8.56
N LEU A 67 -1.38 0.96 -7.65
CA LEU A 67 -1.87 -0.40 -7.89
C LEU A 67 -2.88 -0.46 -9.04
N SER A 68 -3.87 0.43 -9.03
CA SER A 68 -4.90 0.49 -10.07
C SER A 68 -4.32 0.86 -11.43
N SER A 69 -3.29 1.71 -11.49
CA SER A 69 -2.66 2.12 -12.75
C SER A 69 -2.03 0.96 -13.54
N VAL A 70 -1.65 -0.12 -12.86
CA VAL A 70 -1.06 -1.32 -13.48
C VAL A 70 -2.06 -2.46 -13.68
N GLY A 71 -3.33 -2.25 -13.30
CA GLY A 71 -4.43 -3.18 -13.51
C GLY A 71 -4.67 -4.14 -12.34
N CYS A 72 -4.21 -3.84 -11.13
CA CYS A 72 -4.61 -4.57 -9.94
C CYS A 72 -6.07 -4.27 -9.57
N GLU A 73 -6.79 -5.29 -9.14
CA GLU A 73 -8.04 -5.14 -8.41
C GLU A 73 -7.70 -4.79 -6.95
N VAL A 74 -8.31 -3.73 -6.40
CA VAL A 74 -7.96 -3.25 -5.07
C VAL A 74 -9.21 -3.18 -4.20
N VAL A 75 -9.14 -3.76 -3.00
CA VAL A 75 -10.20 -3.68 -1.99
C VAL A 75 -9.68 -2.88 -0.81
N THR A 76 -10.31 -1.75 -0.50
CA THR A 76 -9.94 -0.92 0.65
C THR A 76 -10.80 -1.26 1.87
N LEU A 77 -10.14 -1.53 2.99
CA LEU A 77 -10.79 -1.73 4.30
C LEU A 77 -10.85 -0.45 5.14
N ASP A 78 -10.31 0.64 4.60
CA ASP A 78 -10.13 1.92 5.30
C ASP A 78 -9.40 1.71 6.65
N ILE A 79 -9.95 2.17 7.78
CA ILE A 79 -9.34 1.98 9.09
C ILE A 79 -9.50 0.52 9.54
N ALA A 80 -8.38 -0.21 9.60
CA ALA A 80 -8.33 -1.60 10.02
C ALA A 80 -7.04 -1.89 10.81
N THR A 81 -7.07 -2.93 11.65
CA THR A 81 -5.87 -3.42 12.31
C THR A 81 -5.03 -4.26 11.33
N THR A 82 -3.70 -4.26 11.46
CA THR A 82 -2.81 -5.10 10.65
C THR A 82 -3.21 -6.59 10.63
N PRO A 83 -3.52 -7.26 11.77
CA PRO A 83 -4.04 -8.62 11.72
C PRO A 83 -5.41 -8.73 11.05
N GLY A 84 -6.26 -7.70 11.15
CA GLY A 84 -7.54 -7.64 10.44
C GLY A 84 -7.34 -7.64 8.92
N VAL A 85 -6.39 -6.85 8.41
CA VAL A 85 -6.03 -6.89 6.98
C VAL A 85 -5.57 -8.29 6.57
N ALA A 86 -4.69 -8.91 7.36
CA ALA A 86 -4.18 -10.25 7.05
C ALA A 86 -5.30 -11.31 6.93
N LEU A 87 -6.26 -11.31 7.84
CA LEU A 87 -7.43 -12.21 7.78
C LEU A 87 -8.31 -11.92 6.56
N MET A 88 -8.48 -10.65 6.20
CA MET A 88 -9.30 -10.25 5.07
C MET A 88 -8.68 -10.59 3.71
N ILE A 89 -7.35 -10.71 3.61
CA ILE A 89 -6.68 -11.23 2.41
C ILE A 89 -7.20 -12.63 2.11
N GLU A 90 -7.22 -13.53 3.10
CA GLU A 90 -7.74 -14.89 2.92
C GLU A 90 -9.25 -14.90 2.64
N GLN A 91 -10.02 -14.15 3.44
CA GLN A 91 -11.48 -14.12 3.33
C GLN A 91 -11.99 -13.55 2.00
N LEU A 92 -11.24 -12.65 1.36
CA LEU A 92 -11.60 -12.02 0.09
C LEU A 92 -10.92 -12.68 -1.12
N ASN A 93 -10.18 -13.78 -0.90
CA ASN A 93 -9.35 -14.43 -1.89
C ASN A 93 -8.39 -13.43 -2.58
N GLY A 94 -7.74 -12.59 -1.78
CA GLY A 94 -6.70 -11.65 -2.22
C GLY A 94 -5.36 -12.34 -2.39
N ASP A 95 -4.55 -11.81 -3.30
CA ASP A 95 -3.18 -12.26 -3.57
C ASP A 95 -2.16 -11.61 -2.61
N GLY A 96 -2.56 -10.54 -1.91
CA GLY A 96 -1.73 -9.83 -0.92
C GLY A 96 -2.42 -8.61 -0.31
N GLY A 97 -1.70 -7.88 0.55
CA GLY A 97 -2.17 -6.65 1.20
C GLY A 97 -1.06 -5.83 1.84
#